data_AF-G2QLZ5-F1
#
_entry.id   AF-G2QLZ5-F1
#
_cell.length_a   1.000
_cell.length_b   1.000
_cell.length_c   1.000
_cell.angle_alpha   90.00
_cell.angle_beta   90.00
_cell.angle_gamma   90.00
#
_symmetry.space_group_name_H-M   'P 1'
#
loop_
_entity.id
_entity.type
_entity.pdbx_description
1 polymer ?
#
loop_
_entity_poly.entity_id
_entity_poly.type
_entity_poly.pdbx_seq_one_letter_code
_entity_poly.pdbx_strand_id
1 'polypeptide(L)'
;MGYSGPVFENDYQTAVVRANLAAIAFGPKAVRRDETLFNDLRNMTLTRDEGAPIKVSEAQIAKFRERKDIAKLRDEIQHTTDKLEKSRLRGQISSILETCKRLQLEQDRQAYFKEADRLRLQGLEPTPTPGMGGPGIAAPVAACLSRWRP
;
A
#
# COMPACT_ATOMS: atom_id res chain seq x y z
N MET A 1 7.15 -5.96 11.25
CA MET A 1 8.20 -6.49 10.35
C MET A 1 7.69 -6.38 8.94
N GLY A 2 7.93 -5.23 8.29
CA GLY A 2 7.52 -5.02 6.90
C GLY A 2 8.63 -5.55 6.00
N TYR A 3 8.31 -6.52 5.15
CA TYR A 3 9.27 -7.05 4.17
C TYR A 3 9.57 -5.94 3.16
N SER A 4 10.81 -5.45 3.23
CA SER A 4 11.31 -4.30 2.51
C SER A 4 11.55 -4.66 1.03
N GLY A 5 11.49 -3.65 0.16
CA GLY A 5 11.75 -3.75 -1.28
C GLY A 5 12.91 -4.66 -1.74
N PRO A 6 14.02 -4.82 -0.99
CA PRO A 6 15.11 -5.71 -1.37
C PRO A 6 14.72 -7.18 -1.53
N VAL A 7 13.78 -7.69 -0.74
CA VAL A 7 13.30 -9.08 -0.85
C VAL A 7 12.49 -9.25 -2.12
N PHE A 8 11.64 -8.27 -2.47
CA PHE A 8 10.88 -8.30 -3.71
C PHE A 8 11.80 -8.24 -4.94
N GLU A 9 12.80 -7.37 -4.90
CA GLU A 9 13.77 -7.22 -5.99
C GLU A 9 14.67 -8.46 -6.16
N ASN A 10 15.03 -9.16 -5.09
CA ASN A 10 15.93 -10.32 -5.13
C ASN A 10 15.22 -11.65 -5.34
N ASP A 11 14.07 -11.87 -4.69
CA ASP A 11 13.46 -13.20 -4.61
C ASP A 11 12.26 -13.37 -5.54
N TYR A 12 11.55 -12.28 -5.86
CA TYR A 12 10.32 -12.33 -6.68
C TYR A 12 10.54 -11.88 -8.13
N GLN A 13 11.62 -11.15 -8.43
CA GLN A 13 12.04 -10.90 -9.81
C GLN A 13 12.99 -12.02 -10.25
N THR A 14 12.56 -12.85 -11.21
CA THR A 14 13.46 -13.82 -11.81
C THR A 14 14.65 -13.08 -12.44
N ALA A 15 15.86 -13.64 -12.33
CA ALA A 15 17.09 -13.02 -12.86
C ALA A 15 16.98 -12.61 -14.35
N VAL A 16 16.06 -13.24 -15.09
CA VAL A 16 15.74 -12.97 -16.49
C VAL A 16 15.01 -11.64 -16.70
N VAL A 17 14.18 -11.20 -15.76
CA VAL A 17 13.48 -9.90 -15.82
C VAL A 17 14.40 -8.73 -15.47
N ARG A 18 15.47 -8.97 -14.70
CA ARG A 18 16.50 -7.95 -14.42
C ARG A 18 17.31 -7.56 -15.63
N ALA A 19 17.55 -8.50 -16.54
CA ALA A 19 18.32 -8.24 -17.72
C ALA A 19 17.45 -7.56 -18.78
N ASN A 20 17.94 -6.47 -19.37
CA ASN A 20 17.29 -5.85 -20.51
C ASN A 20 17.31 -6.87 -21.67
N LEU A 21 16.20 -7.58 -21.87
CA LEU A 21 16.08 -8.63 -22.89
C LEU A 21 16.34 -8.09 -24.29
N ALA A 22 16.04 -6.81 -24.54
CA ALA A 22 16.38 -6.15 -25.79
C ALA A 22 17.90 -6.01 -25.95
N ALA A 23 18.65 -5.78 -24.86
CA ALA A 23 20.11 -5.73 -24.91
C ALA A 23 20.72 -7.11 -25.17
N ILE A 24 20.08 -8.17 -24.66
CA ILE A 24 20.48 -9.56 -24.91
C ILE A 24 20.17 -9.95 -26.37
N ALA A 25 19.00 -9.57 -26.90
CA ALA A 25 18.56 -9.98 -28.24
C ALA A 25 19.19 -9.17 -29.38
N PHE A 26 19.36 -7.85 -29.21
CA PHE A 26 19.79 -6.93 -30.28
C PHE A 26 21.20 -6.34 -30.05
N GLY A 27 21.84 -6.70 -28.94
CA GLY A 27 23.18 -6.24 -28.59
C GLY A 27 23.23 -4.83 -27.98
N PRO A 28 24.33 -4.48 -27.29
CA PRO A 28 24.42 -3.28 -26.46
C PRO A 28 24.40 -1.95 -27.25
N LYS A 29 24.64 -1.98 -28.56
CA LYS A 29 24.66 -0.78 -29.41
C LYS A 29 23.26 -0.27 -29.80
N ALA A 30 22.26 -1.15 -29.87
CA ALA A 30 20.88 -0.77 -30.18
C ALA A 30 20.16 -0.17 -28.96
N VAL A 31 20.54 -0.61 -27.75
CA VAL A 31 19.80 -0.33 -26.52
C VAL A 31 20.32 0.86 -25.72
N ARG A 32 21.57 1.31 -25.95
CA ARG A 32 22.14 2.51 -25.31
C ARG A 32 21.31 3.79 -25.48
N ARG A 33 20.42 3.86 -26.48
CA ARG A 33 19.49 4.99 -26.66
C ARG A 33 18.28 4.95 -25.73
N ASP A 34 17.89 3.75 -25.28
CA ASP A 34 16.64 3.51 -24.55
C ASP A 34 16.86 3.04 -23.10
N GLU A 35 18.11 2.90 -22.64
CA GLU A 35 18.43 2.49 -21.26
C GLU A 35 17.76 3.40 -20.22
N THR A 36 17.70 4.71 -20.47
CA THR A 36 16.99 5.67 -19.61
C THR A 36 15.49 5.40 -19.60
N LEU A 37 14.87 5.20 -20.78
CA LEU A 37 13.44 4.86 -20.91
C LEU A 37 13.09 3.55 -20.20
N PHE A 38 13.90 2.50 -20.37
CA PHE A 38 13.66 1.22 -19.70
C PHE A 38 13.88 1.31 -18.18
N ASN A 39 14.85 2.10 -17.73
CA ASN A 39 15.03 2.38 -16.31
C ASN A 39 13.86 3.20 -15.76
N ASP A 40 13.34 4.17 -16.51
CA ASP A 40 12.18 4.97 -16.11
C ASP A 40 10.91 4.13 -16.05
N LEU A 41 10.66 3.25 -17.04
CA LEU A 41 9.56 2.27 -17.02
C LEU A 41 9.71 1.28 -15.86
N ARG A 42 10.92 0.81 -15.59
CA ARG A 42 11.22 -0.05 -14.44
C ARG A 42 10.97 0.71 -13.13
N ASN A 43 11.42 1.95 -13.02
CA ASN A 43 11.24 2.77 -11.84
C ASN A 43 9.76 3.12 -11.63
N MET A 44 8.99 3.37 -12.69
CA MET A 44 7.54 3.56 -12.65
C MET A 44 6.80 2.30 -12.16
N THR A 45 7.27 1.11 -12.52
CA THR A 45 6.65 -0.15 -12.04
C THR A 45 7.07 -0.52 -10.61
N LEU A 46 8.21 0.00 -10.14
CA LEU A 46 8.72 -0.23 -8.77
C LEU A 46 8.25 0.83 -7.75
N THR A 47 7.94 2.04 -8.20
CA THR A 47 7.53 3.13 -7.31
C THR A 47 6.07 2.95 -6.88
N ARG A 48 5.87 2.98 -5.56
CA ARG A 48 4.53 3.04 -4.97
C ARG A 48 4.04 4.48 -5.09
N ASP A 49 2.77 4.64 -5.43
CA ASP A 49 2.11 5.94 -5.34
C ASP A 49 2.14 6.42 -3.88
N GLU A 50 2.86 7.52 -3.61
CA GLU A 50 3.16 8.01 -2.25
C GLU A 50 1.89 8.35 -1.46
N GLY A 51 0.81 8.71 -2.16
CA GLY A 51 -0.48 9.05 -1.54
C GLY A 51 -1.40 7.87 -1.27
N ALA A 52 -1.06 6.65 -1.76
CA ALA A 52 -1.96 5.51 -1.66
C ALA A 52 -2.14 5.02 -0.21
N PRO A 53 -3.39 4.81 0.26
CA PRO A 53 -3.63 4.33 1.62
C PRO A 53 -2.98 2.97 1.90
N ILE A 54 -2.12 2.93 2.93
CA ILE A 54 -1.44 1.70 3.38
C ILE A 54 -2.09 1.14 4.65
N LYS A 55 -2.67 2.01 5.48
CA LYS A 55 -3.28 1.65 6.76
C LYS A 55 -4.59 2.40 6.95
N VAL A 56 -5.52 1.72 7.64
CA VAL A 56 -6.77 2.30 8.12
C VAL A 56 -6.47 3.25 9.27
N SER A 57 -7.19 4.38 9.35
CA SER A 57 -7.03 5.37 10.42
C SER A 57 -7.40 4.78 11.79
N GLU A 58 -6.73 5.24 12.85
CA GLU A 58 -7.03 4.82 14.23
C GLU A 58 -8.47 5.18 14.64
N ALA A 59 -9.01 6.29 14.12
CA ALA A 59 -10.40 6.68 14.36
C ALA A 59 -11.40 5.69 13.74
N GLN A 60 -11.10 5.15 12.56
CA GLN A 60 -11.93 4.11 11.93
C GLN A 60 -11.83 2.78 12.70
N ILE A 61 -10.63 2.44 13.20
CA ILE A 61 -10.43 1.25 14.05
C ILE A 61 -11.24 1.37 15.34
N ALA A 62 -11.30 2.54 15.96
CA ALA A 62 -12.12 2.79 17.15
C ALA A 62 -13.60 2.52 16.87
N LYS A 63 -14.13 3.03 15.75
CA LYS A 63 -15.52 2.77 15.32
C LYS A 63 -15.82 1.28 15.14
N PHE A 64 -14.87 0.49 14.63
CA PHE A 64 -15.08 -0.95 14.52
C PHE A 64 -15.25 -1.64 15.87
N ARG A 65 -14.55 -1.18 16.91
CA ARG A 65 -14.63 -1.74 18.27
C ARG A 65 -15.97 -1.47 18.97
N GLU A 66 -16.69 -0.45 18.52
CA GLU A 66 -17.99 -0.04 19.07
C GLU A 66 -19.17 -0.79 18.44
N ARG A 67 -18.93 -1.62 17.42
CA ARG A 67 -20.00 -2.37 16.77
C ARG A 67 -20.69 -3.33 17.73
N LYS A 68 -22.02 -3.48 17.55
CA LYS A 68 -22.89 -4.29 18.40
C LYS A 68 -22.52 -5.78 18.43
N ASP A 69 -22.01 -6.32 17.32
CA ASP A 69 -21.55 -7.71 17.23
C ASP A 69 -20.32 -7.95 18.12
N ILE A 70 -19.34 -7.04 18.10
CA ILE A 70 -18.16 -7.11 18.96
C ILE A 70 -18.53 -6.89 20.42
N ALA A 71 -19.48 -5.98 20.72
CA ALA A 71 -19.99 -5.79 22.07
C ALA A 71 -20.60 -7.08 22.63
N LYS A 72 -21.48 -7.75 21.87
CA LYS A 72 -22.07 -9.05 22.26
C LYS A 72 -21.01 -10.11 22.55
N LEU A 73 -20.01 -10.25 21.66
CA LEU A 73 -18.93 -11.21 21.87
C LEU A 73 -18.08 -10.89 23.11
N ARG A 74 -17.94 -9.61 23.47
CA ARG A 74 -17.27 -9.20 24.71
C ARG A 74 -18.08 -9.56 25.94
N ASP A 75 -19.39 -9.40 25.89
CA ASP A 75 -20.29 -9.78 26.98
C ASP A 75 -20.29 -11.31 27.16
N GLU A 76 -20.33 -12.08 26.07
CA GLU A 76 -20.19 -13.54 26.10
C GLU A 76 -18.88 -14.00 26.75
N ILE A 77 -17.77 -13.29 26.51
CA ILE A 77 -16.48 -13.57 27.16
C ILE A 77 -16.54 -13.36 28.69
N GLN A 78 -17.32 -12.38 29.15
CA GLN A 78 -17.48 -12.11 30.58
C GLN A 78 -18.29 -13.21 31.28
N HIS A 79 -19.33 -13.73 30.62
CA HIS A 79 -20.20 -14.77 31.17
C HIS A 79 -19.68 -16.19 31.01
N THR A 80 -18.72 -16.41 30.11
CA THR A 80 -18.09 -17.72 29.92
C THR A 80 -17.09 -17.97 31.06
N THR A 81 -17.04 -19.19 31.60
CA THR A 81 -16.02 -19.60 32.59
C THR A 81 -14.89 -20.42 31.96
N ASP A 82 -15.20 -21.14 30.89
CA ASP A 82 -14.24 -21.97 30.16
C ASP A 82 -13.17 -21.13 29.44
N LYS A 83 -11.91 -21.54 29.61
CA LYS A 83 -10.74 -20.88 29.03
C LYS A 83 -10.67 -21.09 27.51
N LEU A 84 -11.08 -22.26 27.03
CA LEU A 84 -11.01 -22.61 25.60
C LEU A 84 -12.02 -21.79 24.80
N GLU A 85 -13.27 -21.73 25.26
CA GLU A 85 -14.30 -20.89 24.64
C GLU A 85 -13.95 -19.39 24.71
N LYS A 86 -13.38 -18.88 25.80
CA LYS A 86 -12.87 -17.48 25.85
C LYS A 86 -11.83 -17.21 24.76
N SER A 87 -10.92 -18.15 24.52
CA SER A 87 -9.90 -18.01 23.48
C SER A 87 -10.55 -17.98 22.09
N ARG A 88 -11.53 -18.85 21.86
CA ARG A 88 -12.31 -18.92 20.62
C ARG A 88 -13.03 -17.60 20.31
N LEU A 89 -13.74 -17.06 21.30
CA LEU A 89 -14.46 -15.77 21.18
C LEU A 89 -13.51 -14.60 20.90
N ARG A 90 -12.33 -14.56 21.55
CA ARG A 90 -11.29 -13.56 21.25
C ARG A 90 -10.74 -13.69 19.82
N GLY A 91 -10.58 -14.92 19.34
CA GLY A 91 -10.20 -15.21 17.97
C GLY A 91 -11.24 -14.69 16.96
N GLN A 92 -12.53 -14.88 17.27
CA GLN A 92 -13.63 -14.35 16.45
C GLN A 92 -13.63 -12.82 16.40
N ILE A 93 -13.49 -12.14 17.54
CA ILE A 93 -13.38 -10.67 17.58
C ILE A 93 -12.20 -10.19 16.71
N SER A 94 -11.04 -10.84 16.84
CA SER A 94 -9.86 -10.49 16.03
C SER A 94 -10.13 -10.69 14.54
N SER A 95 -10.75 -11.81 14.14
CA SER A 95 -11.12 -12.08 12.75
C SER A 95 -12.07 -11.03 12.17
N ILE A 96 -13.09 -10.63 12.94
CA ILE A 96 -14.03 -9.58 12.54
C ILE A 96 -13.29 -8.26 12.34
N LEU A 97 -12.44 -7.85 13.29
CA LEU A 97 -11.67 -6.61 13.19
C LEU A 97 -10.74 -6.59 11.99
N GLU A 98 -10.01 -7.68 11.74
CA GLU A 98 -9.10 -7.78 10.58
C GLU A 98 -9.87 -7.75 9.25
N THR A 99 -11.04 -8.40 9.20
CA THR A 99 -11.91 -8.34 8.01
C THR A 99 -12.40 -6.92 7.76
N CYS A 100 -12.85 -6.21 8.81
CA CYS A 100 -13.29 -4.82 8.69
C CYS A 100 -12.17 -3.90 8.23
N LYS A 101 -10.96 -4.04 8.80
CA LYS A 101 -9.79 -3.26 8.38
C LYS A 101 -9.47 -3.50 6.91
N ARG A 102 -9.47 -4.75 6.47
CA ARG A 102 -9.18 -5.10 5.08
C ARG A 102 -10.20 -4.46 4.12
N LEU A 103 -11.49 -4.61 4.40
CA LEU A 103 -12.55 -4.05 3.57
C LEU A 103 -12.49 -2.53 3.52
N GLN A 104 -12.23 -1.86 4.65
CA GLN A 104 -12.11 -0.41 4.69
C GLN A 104 -10.91 0.06 3.88
N LEU A 105 -9.76 -0.61 4.02
CA LEU A 105 -8.56 -0.26 3.26
C LEU A 105 -8.77 -0.43 1.75
N GLU A 106 -9.48 -1.47 1.34
CA GLU A 106 -9.86 -1.68 -0.07
C GLU A 106 -10.75 -0.54 -0.58
N GLN A 107 -11.75 -0.11 0.21
CA GLN A 107 -12.60 1.03 -0.15
C GLN A 107 -11.83 2.34 -0.24
N ASP A 108 -10.98 2.62 0.75
CA ASP A 108 -10.17 3.85 0.79
C ASP A 108 -9.20 3.90 -0.41
N ARG A 109 -8.61 2.76 -0.79
CA ARG A 109 -7.78 2.65 -1.99
C ARG A 109 -8.58 2.86 -3.27
N GLN A 110 -9.76 2.27 -3.38
CA GLN A 110 -10.61 2.47 -4.55
C GLN A 110 -11.00 3.94 -4.72
N ALA A 111 -11.32 4.63 -3.61
CA ALA A 111 -11.61 6.06 -3.64
C ALA A 111 -10.38 6.87 -4.08
N TYR A 112 -9.23 6.59 -3.48
CA TYR A 112 -7.96 7.23 -3.83
C TYR A 112 -7.62 7.06 -5.32
N PHE A 113 -7.62 5.83 -5.84
CA PHE A 113 -7.23 5.59 -7.23
C PHE A 113 -8.22 6.20 -8.23
N LYS A 114 -9.52 6.25 -7.91
CA LYS A 114 -10.50 6.97 -8.75
C LYS A 114 -10.17 8.47 -8.85
N GLU A 115 -9.79 9.09 -7.74
CA GLU A 115 -9.42 10.51 -7.71
C GLU A 115 -8.07 10.76 -8.39
N ALA A 116 -7.08 9.91 -8.09
CA ALA A 116 -5.75 9.96 -8.71
C ALA A 116 -5.83 9.82 -10.23
N ASP A 117 -6.61 8.85 -10.73
CA ASP A 117 -6.79 8.66 -12.17
C ASP A 117 -7.50 9.86 -12.81
N ARG A 118 -8.48 10.46 -12.12
CA ARG A 118 -9.11 11.70 -12.58
C ARG A 118 -8.10 12.85 -12.72
N LEU A 119 -7.18 13.01 -11.76
CA LEU A 119 -6.14 14.04 -11.80
C LEU A 119 -5.12 13.77 -12.90
N ARG A 120 -4.68 12.51 -13.06
CA ARG A 120 -3.76 12.09 -14.12
C ARG A 120 -4.33 12.34 -15.52
N LEU A 121 -5.63 12.10 -15.71
CA LEU A 121 -6.32 12.45 -16.96
C LEU A 121 -6.29 13.95 -17.26
N GLN A 122 -6.15 14.80 -16.24
CA GLN A 122 -6.00 16.25 -16.36
C GLN A 122 -4.53 16.69 -16.46
N GLY A 123 -3.57 15.75 -16.47
CA GLY A 123 -2.14 16.02 -16.46
C GLY A 123 -1.59 16.52 -15.13
N LEU A 124 -2.32 16.31 -14.04
CA LEU A 124 -1.92 16.67 -12.68
C LEU A 124 -1.54 15.42 -11.89
N GLU A 125 -0.45 15.49 -11.13
CA GLU A 125 -0.06 14.41 -10.22
C GLU A 125 -0.86 14.51 -8.91
N PRO A 126 -1.36 13.37 -8.36
CA PRO A 126 -2.02 13.36 -7.07
C PRO A 126 -1.04 13.76 -5.98
N THR A 127 -1.37 14.82 -5.23
CA THR A 127 -0.54 15.25 -4.11
C THR A 127 -0.63 14.25 -2.96
N PRO A 128 0.48 13.76 -2.41
CA PRO A 128 0.45 12.85 -1.27
C PRO A 128 -0.09 13.58 -0.04
N THR A 129 -1.29 13.22 0.42
CA THR A 129 -1.83 13.78 1.67
C THR A 129 -1.20 13.11 2.89
N PRO A 130 -0.51 13.87 3.77
CA PRO A 130 0.05 13.33 5.00
C PRO A 130 -1.09 13.03 5.98
N GLY A 131 -1.58 11.80 5.98
CA GLY A 131 -2.67 11.40 6.87
C GLY A 131 -3.31 10.06 6.55
N MET A 132 -3.24 9.61 5.28
CA MET A 132 -3.71 8.27 4.89
C MET A 132 -2.57 7.25 4.90
N GLY A 133 -1.96 7.05 6.07
CA GLY A 133 -1.23 5.80 6.39
C GLY A 133 0.13 5.54 5.73
N GLY A 134 0.74 6.48 5.02
CA GLY A 134 2.15 6.42 4.59
C GLY A 134 3.12 7.01 5.64
N PRO A 135 4.41 6.61 5.67
CA PRO A 135 5.41 7.24 6.54
C PRO A 135 5.51 8.73 6.18
N GLY A 136 4.99 9.59 7.04
CA GLY A 136 4.94 11.04 6.88
C GLY A 136 6.31 11.74 6.98
N ILE A 137 7.30 11.27 6.22
CA ILE A 137 8.65 11.87 6.21
C ILE A 137 9.09 12.30 4.78
N ALA A 138 8.40 11.89 3.70
CA ALA A 138 8.83 12.22 2.34
C ALA A 138 8.04 13.36 1.64
N ALA A 139 6.87 13.76 2.16
CA ALA A 139 6.06 14.82 1.55
C ALA A 139 6.77 16.19 1.37
N PRO A 140 7.74 16.62 2.21
CA PRO A 140 8.48 17.86 1.92
C PRO A 140 9.62 17.67 0.90
N VAL A 141 9.92 16.45 0.44
CA VAL A 141 11.02 16.19 -0.50
C VAL A 141 10.55 16.30 -1.96
N ALA A 142 9.33 15.85 -2.27
CA ALA A 142 8.76 15.97 -3.62
C ALA A 142 8.41 17.42 -4.01
N ALA A 143 8.06 18.28 -3.04
CA ALA A 143 7.82 19.70 -3.28
C ALA A 143 9.09 20.51 -3.62
N CYS A 144 10.28 19.94 -3.40
CA CYS A 144 11.55 20.60 -3.70
C CYS A 144 12.01 20.42 -5.16
N LEU A 145 11.47 19.44 -5.90
CA LEU A 145 11.93 19.12 -7.26
C LEU A 145 11.07 19.72 -8.37
N SER A 146 9.86 20.22 -8.08
CA SER A 146 9.01 20.91 -9.06
C SER A 146 9.30 22.41 -9.19
N ARG A 147 10.23 22.96 -8.38
CA ARG A 147 10.54 24.41 -8.35
C ARG A 147 11.83 24.81 -9.07
N TRP A 148 12.57 23.86 -9.66
CA TRP A 148 13.79 24.14 -10.41
C TRP A 148 13.73 23.51 -11.81
N ARG A 149 13.24 24.31 -12.77
CA ARG A 149 13.62 24.19 -14.19
C ARG A 149 14.32 25.50 -14.57
N PRO A 150 15.59 25.49 -14.99
CA PRO A 150 16.14 26.55 -15.83
C PRO A 150 15.52 26.51 -17.24
#